data_AF-A0A7S4CNP4-F1
#
_entry.id   AF-A0A7S4CNP4-F1
#
_cell.length_a   1.000
_cell.length_b   1.000
_cell.length_c   1.000
_cell.angle_alpha   90.00
_cell.angle_beta   90.00
_cell.angle_gamma   90.00
#
_symmetry.space_group_name_H-M   'P 1'
#
loop_
_entity.id
_entity.type
_entity.pdbx_description
1 polymer ?
#
loop_
_entity_poly.entity_id
_entity_poly.type
_entity_poly.pdbx_seq_one_letter_code
_entity_poly.pdbx_strand_id
1 'polypeptide(L)'
;QQYLTGRLRKRIRLSMAEHQRVVNPDACVDVAGWRDTEGHTCATYADRYWCTPAAGYGPKWDRPGAFSSYEYNGSTAVGACCSCGGGRPPAAPMRLQAHSIYTIGCLG
;
A
#
# COMPACT_ATOMS: atom_id res chain seq x y z
N GLN A 1 -19.38 -6.67 50.65
CA GLN A 1 -20.02 -6.55 49.32
C GLN A 1 -18.95 -6.72 48.25
N GLN A 2 -19.15 -7.72 47.38
CA GLN A 2 -18.69 -7.81 45.97
C GLN A 2 -17.20 -8.05 45.65
N TYR A 3 -16.77 -9.31 45.77
CA TYR A 3 -15.69 -9.89 44.96
C TYR A 3 -16.31 -10.55 43.71
N LEU A 4 -16.36 -9.88 42.56
CA LEU A 4 -16.70 -10.52 41.28
C LEU A 4 -15.92 -9.92 40.07
N THR A 5 -14.85 -10.63 39.73
CA THR A 5 -14.37 -10.97 38.37
C THR A 5 -13.65 -9.93 37.49
N GLY A 6 -12.40 -10.28 37.12
CA GLY A 6 -11.58 -9.67 36.07
C GLY A 6 -12.12 -9.82 34.64
N ARG A 7 -13.45 -9.82 34.46
CA ARG A 7 -14.12 -9.87 33.15
C ARG A 7 -14.46 -8.48 32.60
N LEU A 8 -14.51 -7.43 33.42
CA LEU A 8 -14.84 -6.08 32.96
C LEU A 8 -13.67 -5.28 32.38
N ARG A 9 -12.41 -5.59 32.71
CA ARG A 9 -11.25 -4.93 32.03
C ARG A 9 -11.02 -5.46 30.61
N LYS A 10 -11.58 -6.64 30.28
CA LYS A 10 -11.56 -7.18 28.92
C LYS A 10 -12.64 -6.59 28.00
N ARG A 11 -13.58 -5.78 28.50
CA ARG A 11 -14.61 -5.16 27.63
C ARG A 11 -14.19 -3.86 26.94
N ILE A 12 -13.14 -3.17 27.41
CA ILE A 12 -12.58 -2.01 26.70
C ILE A 12 -11.53 -2.42 25.64
N ARG A 13 -11.17 -3.71 25.59
CA ARG A 13 -10.20 -4.26 24.61
C ARG A 13 -10.80 -5.33 23.68
N LEU A 14 -12.12 -5.39 23.53
CA LEU A 14 -12.78 -6.39 22.67
C LEU A 14 -13.92 -5.80 21.82
N SER A 15 -13.84 -4.52 21.44
CA SER A 15 -14.73 -3.89 20.45
C SER A 15 -13.99 -3.35 19.22
N MET A 16 -12.70 -3.64 19.07
CA MET A 16 -11.87 -3.17 17.96
C MET A 16 -11.41 -4.30 17.02
N ALA A 17 -12.10 -5.44 17.08
CA ALA A 17 -11.82 -6.62 16.26
C ALA A 17 -12.76 -6.79 15.04
N GLU A 18 -13.53 -5.76 14.65
CA GLU A 18 -14.25 -5.82 13.36
C GLU A 18 -14.56 -4.40 12.83
N HIS A 19 -13.94 -4.06 11.68
CA HIS A 19 -14.25 -2.96 10.74
C HIS A 19 -13.52 -1.60 10.79
N GLN A 20 -12.39 -1.40 11.47
CA GLN A 20 -11.55 -0.24 11.12
C GLN A 20 -10.61 -0.61 9.96
N ARG A 21 -10.98 -0.23 8.73
CA ARG A 21 -10.06 -0.26 7.59
C ARG A 21 -9.03 0.86 7.82
N VAL A 22 -7.99 0.55 8.59
CA VAL A 22 -6.81 1.41 8.72
C VAL A 22 -6.18 1.48 7.34
N VAL A 23 -6.57 2.49 6.55
CA VAL A 23 -5.83 2.85 5.34
C VAL A 23 -4.54 3.48 5.86
N ASN A 24 -3.47 2.69 5.89
CA ASN A 24 -2.15 3.23 6.19
C ASN A 24 -1.83 4.25 5.08
N PRO A 25 -1.72 5.56 5.36
CA PRO A 25 -1.36 6.54 4.34
C PRO A 25 0.06 6.27 3.81
N ASP A 26 0.87 5.53 4.58
CA ASP A 26 2.19 5.01 4.21
C ASP A 26 2.12 3.62 3.53
N ALA A 27 0.93 3.13 3.19
CA ALA A 27 0.85 1.93 2.36
C ALA A 27 1.50 2.22 1.00
N CYS A 28 2.18 1.22 0.46
CA CYS A 28 2.63 1.23 -0.92
C CYS A 28 1.79 0.23 -1.69
N VAL A 29 1.42 0.60 -2.91
CA VAL A 29 0.70 -0.26 -3.85
C VAL A 29 1.51 -0.39 -5.13
N ASP A 30 1.71 -1.63 -5.57
CA ASP A 30 2.33 -1.92 -6.84
C ASP A 30 1.50 -1.32 -7.99
N VAL A 31 2.17 -0.90 -9.06
CA VAL A 31 1.45 -0.41 -10.26
C VAL A 31 0.63 -1.56 -10.85
N ALA A 32 -0.69 -1.39 -10.84
CA ALA A 32 -1.62 -2.41 -11.31
C ALA A 32 -1.32 -2.83 -12.75
N GLY A 33 -1.17 -4.15 -12.96
CA GLY A 33 -0.87 -4.73 -14.27
C GLY A 33 0.57 -4.51 -14.76
N TRP A 34 1.46 -3.98 -13.93
CA TRP A 34 2.87 -3.87 -14.29
C TRP A 34 3.52 -5.25 -14.40
N ARG A 35 4.26 -5.40 -15.49
CA ARG A 35 5.15 -6.52 -15.78
C ARG A 35 6.28 -5.96 -16.63
N ASP A 36 7.47 -6.52 -16.52
CA ASP A 36 8.54 -6.17 -17.44
C ASP A 36 8.28 -6.69 -18.88
N THR A 37 9.21 -6.39 -19.79
CA THR A 37 9.18 -6.83 -21.18
C THR A 37 9.23 -8.35 -21.35
N GLU A 38 9.71 -9.09 -20.35
CA GLU A 38 9.77 -10.55 -20.33
C GLU A 38 8.56 -11.18 -19.61
N GLY A 39 7.64 -10.36 -19.10
CA GLY A 39 6.42 -10.80 -18.43
C GLY A 39 6.56 -11.04 -16.94
N HIS A 40 7.66 -10.66 -16.30
CA HIS A 40 7.86 -10.78 -14.87
C HIS A 40 7.15 -9.65 -14.11
N THR A 41 6.39 -10.03 -13.09
CA THR A 41 5.61 -9.09 -12.27
C THR A 41 6.39 -8.64 -11.04
N CYS A 42 5.84 -7.67 -10.30
CA CYS A 42 6.42 -7.25 -9.01
C CYS A 42 6.62 -8.41 -8.03
N ALA A 43 5.70 -9.38 -8.01
CA ALA A 43 5.85 -10.60 -7.21
C ALA A 43 7.11 -11.38 -7.61
N THR A 44 7.35 -11.56 -8.91
CA THR A 44 8.55 -12.26 -9.39
C THR A 44 9.84 -11.57 -8.98
N TYR A 45 9.88 -10.23 -9.06
CA TYR A 45 11.05 -9.47 -8.63
C TYR A 45 11.32 -9.58 -7.12
N ALA A 46 10.25 -9.63 -6.31
CA ALA A 46 10.34 -9.83 -4.88
C ALA A 46 10.78 -11.27 -4.52
N ASP A 47 10.11 -12.29 -5.06
CA ASP A 47 10.39 -13.72 -4.81
C ASP A 47 11.80 -14.12 -5.21
N ARG A 48 12.29 -13.56 -6.32
CA ARG A 48 13.63 -13.83 -6.82
C ARG A 48 14.69 -12.93 -6.23
N TYR A 49 14.35 -11.99 -5.34
CA TYR A 49 15.29 -11.02 -4.76
C TYR A 49 16.12 -10.31 -5.83
N TRP A 50 15.45 -9.91 -6.92
CA TRP A 50 16.05 -9.20 -8.06
C TRP A 50 16.18 -7.69 -7.82
N CYS A 51 15.49 -7.16 -6.84
CA CYS A 51 15.60 -5.76 -6.43
C CYS A 51 15.75 -5.63 -4.91
N THR A 52 16.12 -4.44 -4.46
CA THR A 52 16.11 -4.06 -3.04
C THR A 52 15.04 -3.00 -2.79
N PRO A 53 14.55 -2.87 -1.54
CA PRO A 53 13.65 -1.78 -1.15
C PRO A 53 14.25 -0.37 -1.30
N ALA A 54 15.56 -0.27 -1.58
CA ALA A 54 16.28 0.98 -1.79
C ALA A 54 16.43 1.33 -3.29
N ALA A 55 15.55 0.81 -4.16
CA ALA A 55 15.59 1.01 -5.61
C ALA A 55 16.90 0.53 -6.27
N GLY A 56 17.51 -0.52 -5.71
CA GLY A 56 18.76 -1.10 -6.19
C GLY A 56 18.63 -2.53 -6.70
N TYR A 57 19.75 -3.05 -7.23
CA TYR A 57 19.86 -4.45 -7.63
C TYR A 57 19.84 -5.36 -6.40
N GLY A 58 18.98 -6.37 -6.44
CA GLY A 58 18.90 -7.35 -5.38
C GLY A 58 20.07 -8.33 -5.39
N PRO A 59 20.29 -9.07 -4.28
CA PRO A 59 21.42 -9.99 -4.13
C PRO A 59 21.38 -11.17 -5.11
N LYS A 60 20.25 -11.40 -5.77
CA LYS A 60 20.03 -12.47 -6.74
C LYS A 60 19.81 -11.95 -8.15
N TRP A 61 20.17 -10.70 -8.42
CA TRP A 61 20.15 -10.16 -9.78
C TRP A 61 21.10 -10.96 -10.69
N ASP A 62 20.51 -11.89 -11.45
CA ASP A 62 21.19 -12.81 -12.37
C ASP A 62 20.86 -12.49 -13.84
N ARG A 63 20.35 -11.28 -14.09
CA ARG A 63 19.81 -10.86 -15.38
C ARG A 63 20.82 -10.04 -16.20
N PRO A 64 20.87 -10.24 -17.52
CA PRO A 64 21.75 -9.48 -18.39
C PRO A 64 21.23 -8.04 -18.61
N GLY A 65 21.88 -7.08 -17.97
CA GLY A 65 21.63 -5.65 -18.21
C GLY A 65 21.10 -4.90 -16.99
N ALA A 66 20.60 -3.70 -17.23
CA ALA A 66 20.06 -2.80 -16.21
C ALA A 66 18.53 -2.91 -16.13
N PHE A 67 17.94 -2.32 -15.09
CA PHE A 67 16.47 -2.25 -14.96
C PHE A 67 15.77 -1.63 -16.17
N SER A 68 16.41 -0.69 -16.87
CA SER A 68 15.88 -0.04 -18.08
C SER A 68 15.71 -0.99 -19.26
N SER A 69 16.49 -2.08 -19.33
CA SER A 69 16.31 -3.13 -20.35
C SER A 69 14.99 -3.88 -20.18
N TYR A 70 14.41 -3.81 -18.99
CA TYR A 70 13.20 -4.51 -18.56
C TYR A 70 12.06 -3.51 -18.26
N GLU A 71 12.16 -2.30 -18.82
CA GLU A 71 11.14 -1.27 -18.66
C GLU A 71 9.87 -1.60 -19.46
N TYR A 72 8.70 -1.41 -18.85
CA TYR A 72 7.43 -1.50 -19.54
C TYR A 72 6.61 -0.23 -19.30
N ASN A 73 6.12 0.38 -20.38
CA ASN A 73 5.36 1.64 -20.36
C ASN A 73 6.08 2.77 -19.58
N GLY A 74 7.40 2.90 -19.72
CA GLY A 74 8.17 3.95 -19.05
C GLY A 74 8.39 3.70 -17.55
N SER A 75 8.14 2.49 -17.06
CA SER A 75 8.32 2.12 -15.66
C SER A 75 9.12 0.83 -15.52
N THR A 76 10.18 0.86 -14.72
CA THR A 76 10.97 -0.31 -14.33
C THR A 76 10.46 -0.90 -13.00
N ALA A 77 10.98 -2.05 -12.60
CA ALA A 77 10.62 -2.67 -11.31
C ALA A 77 10.85 -1.76 -10.11
N VAL A 78 11.96 -1.01 -10.11
CA VAL A 78 12.30 -0.07 -9.02
C VAL A 78 11.40 1.17 -8.99
N GLY A 79 10.64 1.45 -10.06
CA GLY A 79 9.63 2.51 -10.08
C GLY A 79 8.21 1.99 -9.84
N ALA A 80 7.91 0.76 -10.27
CA ALA A 80 6.57 0.20 -10.25
C ALA A 80 6.24 -0.63 -9.01
N CYS A 81 7.25 -1.24 -8.38
CA CYS A 81 7.06 -2.24 -7.35
C CYS A 81 7.51 -1.77 -5.98
N CYS A 82 6.64 -1.94 -4.98
CA CYS A 82 6.87 -1.56 -3.59
C CYS A 82 8.04 -2.32 -2.96
N SER A 83 8.15 -3.62 -3.24
CA SER A 83 9.27 -4.45 -2.77
C SER A 83 10.63 -3.97 -3.29
N CYS A 84 10.62 -3.22 -4.39
CA CYS A 84 11.79 -2.63 -5.01
C CYS A 84 12.00 -1.15 -4.63
N GLY A 85 11.24 -0.61 -3.66
CA GLY A 85 11.32 0.79 -3.25
C GLY A 85 10.55 1.79 -4.10
N GLY A 86 9.85 1.31 -5.14
CA GLY A 86 8.97 2.11 -5.98
C GLY A 86 7.51 1.97 -5.56
N GLY A 87 6.63 1.89 -6.55
CA GLY A 87 5.19 1.78 -6.35
C GLY A 87 4.53 3.15 -6.20
N ARG A 88 3.26 3.14 -5.82
CA ARG A 88 2.44 4.33 -5.66
C ARG A 88 1.81 4.34 -4.28
N PRO A 89 1.53 5.52 -3.70
CA PRO A 89 0.66 5.59 -2.54
C PRO A 89 -0.70 4.95 -2.91
N PRO A 90 -1.43 4.37 -1.93
CA PRO A 90 -2.79 3.94 -2.16
C PRO A 90 -3.56 5.11 -2.73
N ALA A 91 -4.45 4.85 -3.68
CA ALA A 91 -5.44 5.84 -4.07
C ALA A 91 -6.13 6.28 -2.77
N ALA A 92 -5.86 7.52 -2.34
CA ALA A 92 -6.57 8.09 -1.21
C ALA A 92 -8.06 7.88 -1.53
N PRO A 93 -8.88 7.43 -0.56
CA PRO A 93 -10.31 7.41 -0.82
C PRO A 93 -10.65 8.81 -1.27
N MET A 94 -11.17 8.92 -2.50
CA MET A 94 -11.67 10.17 -3.04
C MET A 94 -12.53 10.74 -1.94
N ARG A 95 -12.04 11.78 -1.25
CA ARG A 95 -12.87 12.54 -0.33
C ARG A 95 -13.90 13.15 -1.26
N LEU A 96 -15.03 12.47 -1.41
CA LEU A 96 -16.30 13.12 -1.69
C LEU A 96 -16.40 14.15 -0.58
N GLN A 97 -15.86 15.34 -0.85
CA GLN A 97 -16.15 16.49 -0.05
C GLN A 97 -17.65 16.64 -0.24
N ALA A 98 -18.41 16.16 0.74
CA ALA A 98 -19.76 16.64 0.95
C ALA A 98 -19.59 18.13 1.24
N HIS A 99 -19.59 18.94 0.17
CA HIS A 99 -19.73 20.37 0.29
C HIS A 99 -21.04 20.55 1.04
N SER A 100 -20.89 21.06 2.25
CA SER A 100 -21.95 21.36 3.19
C SER A 100 -22.94 22.30 2.50
N ILE A 101 -23.98 21.74 1.87
CA ILE A 101 -25.14 22.51 1.39
C ILE A 101 -26.04 22.95 2.57
N TYR A 102 -25.52 22.93 3.80
CA TYR A 102 -26.25 23.18 5.03
C TYR A 102 -25.83 24.48 5.73
N THR A 103 -25.57 25.56 4.98
CA THR A 103 -25.28 26.88 5.60
C THR A 103 -25.93 28.10 4.94
N ILE A 104 -26.97 27.96 4.11
CA ILE A 104 -27.79 29.14 3.75
C ILE A 104 -29.26 28.88 4.06
N GLY A 105 -29.51 28.69 5.35
CA GLY A 105 -30.82 28.78 5.98
C GLY A 105 -30.67 29.56 7.27
N CYS A 106 -30.58 30.90 7.14
CA CYS A 106 -30.83 31.94 8.14
C CYS A 106 -30.14 33.23 7.63
N LEU A 107 -30.95 34.21 7.21
CA LEU A 107 -30.77 35.67 7.24
C LEU A 107 -31.43 36.31 6.02
N GLY A 108 -32.56 36.99 6.24
CA GLY A 108 -33.25 37.83 5.27
C GLY A 108 -34.76 37.75 5.40
#